data_AF-A0A849RI75-F1
#
_entry.id   AF-A0A849RI75-F1
#
_cell.length_a   1.000
_cell.length_b   1.000
_cell.length_c   1.000
_cell.angle_alpha   90.00
_cell.angle_beta   90.00
_cell.angle_gamma   90.00
#
_symmetry.space_group_name_H-M   'P 1'
#
loop_
_entity.id
_entity.type
_entity.pdbx_description
1 polymer ?
#
loop_
_entity_poly.entity_id
_entity_poly.type
_entity_poly.pdbx_seq_one_letter_code
_entity_poly.pdbx_strand_id
1 'polypeptide(L)'
;MPRDYGRDRFLLMNAIAESVAETSAEVLWTEYREDGADVEAIASRTKMVLTDAVKRHKQQKLRQARAEYETHASSTWKRVFSLPLSILKQRELLAAVFTMKPELRGLVTAAARDFQALTDNDVELMLKQLQELGALDNMPREDNRR
;
A
#
# COMPACT_ATOMS: atom_id res chain seq x y z
N MET A 1 -18.29 -15.59 31.98
CA MET A 1 -18.36 -15.43 30.50
C MET A 1 -18.07 -13.97 30.19
N PRO A 2 -17.03 -13.64 29.42
CA PRO A 2 -16.77 -12.26 29.00
C PRO A 2 -17.88 -11.78 28.06
N ARG A 3 -18.33 -10.53 28.22
CA ARG A 3 -19.33 -9.91 27.33
C ARG A 3 -18.75 -9.74 25.93
N ASP A 4 -19.48 -10.18 24.92
CA ASP A 4 -19.15 -9.98 23.52
C ASP A 4 -19.86 -8.73 23.00
N TYR A 5 -19.22 -7.58 23.18
CA TYR A 5 -19.72 -6.29 22.71
C TYR A 5 -19.94 -6.21 21.19
N GLY A 6 -19.26 -7.07 20.42
CA GLY A 6 -19.45 -7.14 18.96
C GLY A 6 -20.79 -7.76 18.62
N ARG A 7 -21.10 -8.89 19.26
CA ARG A 7 -22.37 -9.60 19.13
C ARG A 7 -23.55 -8.79 19.66
N ASP A 8 -23.40 -8.16 20.82
CA ASP A 8 -24.46 -7.35 21.43
C ASP A 8 -24.87 -6.18 20.52
N ARG A 9 -23.89 -5.51 19.92
CA ARG A 9 -24.14 -4.41 18.97
C ARG A 9 -24.82 -4.91 17.68
N PHE A 10 -24.42 -6.08 17.17
CA PHE A 10 -25.06 -6.66 15.99
C PHE A 10 -26.53 -6.98 16.24
N LEU A 11 -26.84 -7.60 17.38
CA LEU A 11 -28.21 -7.92 17.78
C LEU A 11 -29.07 -6.66 17.92
N LEU A 12 -28.55 -5.63 18.60
CA LEU A 12 -29.25 -4.35 18.75
C LEU A 12 -29.56 -3.70 17.39
N MET A 13 -28.58 -3.63 16.49
CA MET A 13 -28.76 -2.99 15.18
C MET A 13 -29.75 -3.75 14.30
N ASN A 14 -29.78 -5.08 14.37
CA ASN A 14 -30.79 -5.88 13.67
C ASN A 14 -32.19 -5.67 14.23
N ALA A 15 -32.34 -5.64 15.56
CA ALA A 15 -33.63 -5.39 16.18
C ALA A 15 -34.19 -4.01 15.79
N ILE A 16 -33.34 -2.98 15.71
CA ILE A 16 -33.73 -1.65 15.21
C ILE A 16 -34.13 -1.72 13.74
N ALA A 17 -33.36 -2.41 12.90
CA ALA A 17 -33.67 -2.53 11.48
C ALA A 17 -35.00 -3.26 11.23
N GLU A 18 -35.28 -4.31 12.00
CA GLU A 18 -36.53 -5.08 11.95
C GLU A 18 -37.71 -4.22 12.40
N SER A 19 -37.60 -3.54 13.54
CA SER A 19 -38.63 -2.61 14.03
C SER A 19 -38.96 -1.50 13.02
N VAL A 20 -37.95 -0.92 12.37
CA VAL A 20 -38.15 0.11 11.33
C VAL A 20 -38.77 -0.49 10.06
N ALA A 21 -38.42 -1.73 9.70
CA ALA A 21 -38.97 -2.40 8.52
C ALA A 21 -40.45 -2.80 8.70
N GLU A 22 -40.86 -3.11 9.94
CA GLU A 22 -42.24 -3.44 10.29
C GLU A 22 -43.15 -2.20 10.41
N THR A 23 -42.56 -1.02 10.59
CA THR A 23 -43.31 0.23 10.72
C THR A 23 -43.61 0.83 9.34
N SER A 24 -44.87 1.23 9.10
CA SER A 24 -45.24 1.87 7.84
C SER A 24 -44.64 3.29 7.75
N ALA A 25 -44.35 3.74 6.52
CA ALA A 25 -43.80 5.07 6.29
C ALA A 25 -44.76 6.17 6.75
N GLU A 26 -46.06 5.94 6.62
CA GLU A 26 -47.12 6.87 7.01
C GLU A 26 -47.16 7.08 8.51
N VAL A 27 -47.01 6.01 9.31
CA VAL A 27 -46.95 6.10 10.78
C VAL A 27 -45.74 6.93 11.20
N LEU A 28 -44.55 6.61 10.67
CA LEU A 28 -43.33 7.36 10.97
C LEU A 28 -43.46 8.84 10.62
N TRP A 29 -43.98 9.16 9.44
CA TRP A 29 -44.14 10.56 9.03
C TRP A 29 -45.15 11.32 9.87
N THR A 30 -46.16 10.63 10.41
CA THR A 30 -47.16 11.25 11.28
C THR A 30 -46.54 11.57 12.63
N GLU A 31 -45.83 10.61 13.24
CA GLU A 31 -45.11 10.81 14.50
C GLU A 31 -44.11 11.97 14.42
N TYR A 32 -43.27 11.99 13.37
CA TYR A 32 -42.28 13.06 13.21
C TYR A 32 -42.90 14.43 12.94
N ARG A 33 -44.04 14.51 12.23
CA ARG A 33 -44.73 15.80 12.02
C ARG A 33 -45.45 16.28 13.27
N GLU A 34 -46.03 15.38 14.05
CA GLU A 34 -46.67 15.71 15.33
C GLU A 34 -45.65 16.27 16.33
N ASP A 35 -44.41 15.79 16.28
CA ASP A 35 -43.28 16.31 17.04
C ASP A 35 -42.68 17.63 16.47
N GLY A 36 -43.28 18.19 15.41
CA GLY A 36 -42.81 19.42 14.75
C GLY A 36 -41.50 19.27 13.98
N ALA A 37 -41.10 18.04 13.66
CA ALA A 37 -39.84 17.76 12.97
C ALA A 37 -39.97 17.90 11.45
N ASP A 38 -38.89 18.35 10.81
CA ASP A 38 -38.75 18.32 9.36
C ASP A 38 -38.34 16.92 8.90
N VAL A 39 -39.34 16.15 8.47
CA VAL A 39 -39.20 14.77 7.98
C VAL A 39 -38.22 14.68 6.81
N GLU A 40 -38.21 15.67 5.92
CA GLU A 40 -37.36 15.66 4.73
C GLU A 40 -35.89 15.88 5.11
N ALA A 41 -35.63 16.82 6.02
CA ALA A 41 -34.28 17.04 6.55
C ALA A 41 -33.74 15.79 7.28
N ILE A 42 -34.59 15.11 8.06
CA ILE A 42 -34.23 13.87 8.77
C ILE A 42 -33.94 12.73 7.79
N ALA A 43 -34.79 12.56 6.77
CA ALA A 43 -34.60 11.54 5.74
C ALA A 43 -33.30 11.77 4.95
N SER A 44 -33.04 13.01 4.54
CA SER A 44 -31.82 13.40 3.82
C SER A 44 -30.57 13.12 4.66
N ARG A 45 -30.57 13.51 5.94
CA ARG A 45 -29.46 13.23 6.87
C ARG A 45 -29.24 11.73 7.05
N THR A 46 -30.31 10.96 7.23
CA THR A 46 -30.24 9.51 7.42
C THR A 46 -29.64 8.83 6.18
N LYS A 47 -30.12 9.19 4.99
CA LYS A 47 -29.57 8.72 3.71
C LYS A 47 -28.09 9.02 3.57
N MET A 48 -27.67 10.24 3.94
CA MET A 48 -26.27 10.66 3.87
C MET A 48 -25.38 9.79 4.76
N VAL A 49 -25.77 9.58 6.03
CA VAL A 49 -25.02 8.77 6.99
C VAL A 49 -24.87 7.32 6.50
N LEU A 50 -25.96 6.71 6.05
CA LEU A 50 -25.95 5.33 5.55
C LEU A 50 -25.07 5.19 4.30
N THR A 51 -25.20 6.13 3.36
CA THR A 51 -24.43 6.11 2.11
C THR A 51 -22.93 6.28 2.40
N ASP A 52 -22.56 7.18 3.32
CA ASP A 52 -21.16 7.40 3.65
C ASP A 52 -20.56 6.21 4.41
N ALA A 53 -21.33 5.57 5.30
CA ALA A 53 -20.91 4.32 5.96
C ALA A 53 -20.65 3.19 4.95
N VAL A 54 -21.56 2.97 4.00
CA VAL A 54 -21.39 1.98 2.93
C VAL A 54 -20.16 2.30 2.07
N LYS A 55 -19.97 3.58 1.70
CA LYS A 55 -18.82 4.03 0.92
C LYS A 55 -17.51 3.76 1.66
N ARG A 56 -17.43 4.12 2.95
CA ARG A 56 -16.24 3.89 3.79
C ARG A 56 -15.90 2.41 3.92
N HIS A 57 -16.90 1.56 4.06
CA HIS A 57 -16.70 0.11 4.15
C HIS A 57 -16.22 -0.47 2.81
N LYS A 58 -16.87 -0.12 1.70
CA LYS A 58 -16.43 -0.54 0.36
C LYS A 58 -15.00 -0.09 0.03
N GLN A 59 -14.64 1.12 0.47
CA GLN A 59 -13.30 1.69 0.26
C GLN A 59 -12.26 1.21 1.29
N GLN A 60 -12.64 0.43 2.30
CA GLN A 60 -11.71 -0.03 3.33
C GLN A 60 -10.59 -0.90 2.72
N LYS A 61 -10.95 -1.87 1.87
CA LYS A 61 -9.97 -2.73 1.19
C LYS A 61 -9.02 -1.93 0.30
N LEU A 62 -9.54 -0.94 -0.43
CA LEU A 62 -8.72 -0.06 -1.27
C LEU A 62 -7.77 0.82 -0.43
N ARG A 63 -8.25 1.37 0.68
CA ARG A 63 -7.41 2.15 1.60
C ARG A 63 -6.32 1.31 2.25
N GLN A 64 -6.65 0.08 2.64
CA GLN A 64 -5.69 -0.87 3.17
C GLN A 64 -4.61 -1.23 2.13
N ALA A 65 -5.01 -1.59 0.91
CA ALA A 65 -4.08 -1.89 -0.17
C ALA A 65 -3.18 -0.69 -0.52
N ARG A 66 -3.71 0.53 -0.50
CA ARG A 66 -2.92 1.76 -0.70
C ARG A 66 -1.92 1.99 0.44
N ALA A 67 -2.32 1.78 1.69
CA ALA A 67 -1.43 1.92 2.83
C ALA A 67 -0.32 0.86 2.82
N GLU A 68 -0.65 -0.37 2.44
CA GLU A 68 0.34 -1.45 2.24
C GLU A 68 1.30 -1.12 1.10
N TYR A 69 0.79 -0.64 -0.04
CA TYR A 69 1.62 -0.17 -1.15
C TYR A 69 2.53 0.99 -0.76
N GLU A 70 2.03 1.98 -0.03
CA GLU A 70 2.82 3.14 0.42
C GLU A 70 3.88 2.74 1.45
N THR A 71 3.57 1.77 2.31
CA THR A 71 4.53 1.16 3.25
C THR A 71 5.61 0.38 2.50
N HIS A 72 5.22 -0.42 1.49
CA HIS A 72 6.15 -1.15 0.65
C HIS A 72 7.03 -0.21 -0.17
N ALA A 73 6.46 0.78 -0.85
CA ALA A 73 7.21 1.80 -1.57
C ALA A 73 8.19 2.51 -0.62
N SER A 74 7.74 2.97 0.55
CA SER A 74 8.62 3.61 1.54
C SER A 74 9.73 2.69 2.04
N SER A 75 9.47 1.39 2.17
CA SER A 75 10.49 0.39 2.53
C SER A 75 11.50 0.13 1.41
N THR A 76 11.06 0.17 0.15
CA THR A 76 11.90 0.05 -1.04
C THR A 76 12.78 1.30 -1.22
N TRP A 77 12.26 2.49 -0.97
CA TRP A 77 13.05 3.73 -0.97
C TRP A 77 14.02 3.82 0.22
N LYS A 78 13.66 3.25 1.39
CA LYS A 78 14.55 3.10 2.56
C LYS A 78 15.54 1.94 2.45
N ARG A 79 15.44 1.06 1.45
CA ARG A 79 16.58 0.27 1.00
C ARG A 79 17.50 1.20 0.22
N VAL A 80 18.11 2.08 1.00
CA VAL A 80 19.17 3.00 0.63
C VAL A 80 19.99 2.37 -0.47
N PHE A 81 20.02 3.03 -1.62
CA PHE A 81 20.99 2.84 -2.68
C PHE A 81 22.39 2.99 -2.08
N SER A 82 22.93 1.92 -1.50
CA SER A 82 24.30 1.84 -1.00
C SER A 82 25.24 1.56 -2.17
N LEU A 83 25.05 2.27 -3.28
CA LEU A 83 26.02 2.25 -4.35
C LEU A 83 27.24 3.04 -3.88
N PRO A 84 28.45 2.52 -4.04
CA PRO A 84 29.65 3.26 -3.70
C PRO A 84 29.68 4.60 -4.46
N LEU A 85 30.04 5.69 -3.79
CA LEU A 85 30.16 7.01 -4.41
C LEU A 85 31.35 7.12 -5.39
N SER A 86 32.28 6.15 -5.36
CA SER A 86 33.46 6.12 -6.22
C SER A 86 33.24 5.20 -7.42
N ILE A 87 33.51 5.71 -8.62
CA ILE A 87 33.47 4.96 -9.89
C ILE A 87 34.31 3.66 -9.80
N LEU A 88 35.50 3.71 -9.19
CA LEU A 88 36.37 2.53 -9.07
C LEU A 88 35.70 1.42 -8.26
N LYS A 89 35.10 1.79 -7.11
CA LYS A 89 34.36 0.85 -6.26
C LYS A 89 33.08 0.33 -6.92
N GLN A 90 32.42 1.15 -7.74
CA GLN A 90 31.28 0.71 -8.54
C GLN A 90 31.68 -0.36 -9.56
N ARG A 91 32.81 -0.18 -10.25
CA ARG A 91 33.36 -1.19 -11.16
C ARG A 91 33.73 -2.47 -10.40
N GLU A 92 34.41 -2.36 -9.27
CA GLU A 92 34.73 -3.54 -8.44
C GLU A 92 33.46 -4.29 -7.99
N LEU A 93 32.43 -3.58 -7.54
CA LEU A 93 31.16 -4.16 -7.15
C LEU A 93 30.48 -4.87 -8.32
N LEU A 94 30.46 -4.25 -9.50
CA LEU A 94 29.88 -4.84 -10.70
C LEU A 94 30.64 -6.12 -11.13
N ALA A 95 31.97 -6.10 -11.07
CA ALA A 95 32.80 -7.28 -11.34
C ALA A 95 32.55 -8.41 -10.33
N ALA A 96 32.38 -8.07 -9.05
CA ALA A 96 32.05 -9.03 -7.99
C ALA A 96 30.68 -9.67 -8.23
N VAL A 97 29.67 -8.88 -8.61
CA VAL A 97 28.33 -9.39 -8.96
C VAL A 97 28.39 -10.37 -10.12
N PHE A 98 29.13 -10.01 -11.18
CA PHE A 98 29.32 -10.91 -12.33
C PHE A 98 30.15 -12.15 -12.02
N THR A 99 30.96 -12.14 -10.96
CA THR A 99 31.70 -13.31 -10.50
C THR A 99 30.82 -14.23 -9.64
N MET A 100 29.99 -13.66 -8.76
CA MET A 100 29.11 -14.44 -7.89
C MET A 100 27.87 -14.96 -8.62
N LYS A 101 27.36 -14.25 -9.63
CA LYS A 101 26.18 -14.62 -10.41
C LYS A 101 26.47 -14.54 -11.90
N PRO A 102 27.19 -15.53 -12.46
CA PRO A 102 27.56 -15.56 -13.88
C PRO A 102 26.32 -15.62 -14.79
N GLU A 103 25.20 -16.15 -14.32
CA GLU A 103 23.90 -16.15 -14.99
C GLU A 103 23.37 -14.75 -15.32
N LEU A 104 23.71 -13.74 -14.50
CA LEU A 104 23.31 -12.37 -14.75
C LEU A 104 24.10 -11.73 -15.90
N ARG A 105 25.31 -12.22 -16.21
CA ARG A 105 26.11 -11.72 -17.35
C ARG A 105 25.37 -11.85 -18.68
N GLY A 106 24.50 -12.85 -18.83
CA GLY A 106 23.70 -13.06 -20.04
C GLY A 106 22.44 -12.21 -20.12
N LEU A 107 21.97 -11.69 -18.98
CA LEU A 107 20.79 -10.82 -18.86
C LEU A 107 21.12 -9.34 -19.07
N VAL A 108 22.40 -8.97 -18.95
CA VAL A 108 22.85 -7.61 -19.20
C VAL A 108 23.01 -7.38 -20.71
N THR A 109 22.62 -6.19 -21.17
CA THR A 109 22.66 -5.79 -22.59
C THR A 109 24.04 -6.04 -23.21
N ALA A 110 24.09 -6.25 -24.53
CA ALA A 110 25.31 -6.60 -25.27
C ALA A 110 26.53 -5.66 -25.01
N ALA A 111 26.29 -4.44 -24.54
CA ALA A 111 27.30 -3.46 -24.13
C ALA A 111 28.11 -3.88 -22.88
N ALA A 112 27.54 -4.68 -21.98
CA ALA A 112 28.21 -5.13 -20.76
C ALA A 112 29.14 -6.34 -20.97
N ARG A 113 29.14 -6.90 -22.18
CA ARG A 113 30.01 -8.03 -22.53
C ARG A 113 31.48 -7.61 -22.57
N ASP A 114 31.76 -6.36 -22.93
CA ASP A 114 33.06 -5.71 -22.78
C ASP A 114 33.04 -4.77 -21.57
N PHE A 115 33.24 -5.36 -20.40
CA PHE A 115 33.30 -4.67 -19.11
C PHE A 115 34.26 -3.46 -19.05
N GLN A 116 35.29 -3.46 -19.91
CA GLN A 116 36.24 -2.35 -20.03
C GLN A 116 35.76 -1.21 -20.93
N ALA A 117 34.79 -1.45 -21.82
CA ALA A 117 34.26 -0.46 -22.75
C ALA A 117 33.08 0.36 -22.19
N LEU A 118 32.58 0.03 -21.00
CA LEU A 118 31.49 0.77 -20.35
C LEU A 118 31.98 2.14 -19.86
N THR A 119 31.19 3.17 -20.16
CA THR A 119 31.39 4.50 -19.58
C THR A 119 30.99 4.50 -18.11
N ASP A 120 31.51 5.44 -17.33
CA ASP A 120 31.20 5.52 -15.90
C ASP A 120 29.69 5.70 -15.64
N ASN A 121 28.99 6.42 -16.52
CA ASN A 121 27.54 6.57 -16.47
C ASN A 121 26.80 5.25 -16.74
N ASP A 122 27.31 4.42 -17.65
CA ASP A 122 26.71 3.11 -17.94
C ASP A 122 26.89 2.16 -16.76
N VAL A 123 28.05 2.20 -16.09
CA VAL A 123 28.33 1.41 -14.88
C VAL A 123 27.34 1.76 -13.77
N GLU A 124 27.10 3.05 -13.51
CA GLU A 124 26.16 3.49 -12.48
C GLU A 124 24.71 3.08 -12.82
N LEU A 125 24.27 3.31 -14.05
CA LEU A 125 22.93 2.95 -14.51
C LEU A 125 22.68 1.44 -14.38
N MET A 126 23.68 0.65 -14.73
CA MET A 126 23.60 -0.81 -14.70
C MET A 126 23.57 -1.36 -13.27
N LEU A 127 24.30 -0.75 -12.35
CA LEU A 127 24.21 -1.08 -10.93
C LEU A 127 22.84 -0.73 -10.33
N LYS A 128 22.24 0.39 -10.74
CA LYS A 128 20.86 0.74 -10.34
C LYS A 128 19.86 -0.30 -10.83
N GLN A 129 19.97 -0.71 -12.10
CA GLN A 129 19.12 -1.77 -12.66
C GLN A 129 19.30 -3.09 -11.90
N LEU A 130 20.54 -3.53 -11.66
CA LEU A 130 20.81 -4.75 -10.88
C LEU A 130 20.30 -4.67 -9.43
N GLN A 131 20.30 -3.47 -8.85
CA GLN A 131 19.72 -3.23 -7.53
C GLN A 131 18.19 -3.33 -7.54
N GLU A 132 17.52 -2.78 -8.55
CA GLU A 132 16.06 -2.90 -8.73
C GLU A 132 15.64 -4.36 -8.92
N LEU A 133 16.47 -5.17 -9.59
CA LEU A 133 16.28 -6.62 -9.71
C LEU A 133 16.55 -7.39 -8.40
N GLY A 134 16.96 -6.72 -7.31
CA GLY A 134 17.33 -7.36 -6.05
C GLY A 134 18.62 -8.18 -6.13
N ALA A 135 19.37 -8.08 -7.22
CA ALA A 135 20.57 -8.89 -7.43
C ALA A 135 21.68 -8.53 -6.44
N LEU A 136 21.68 -7.29 -5.94
CA LEU A 136 22.64 -6.73 -4.98
C LEU A 136 22.26 -6.96 -3.50
N ASP A 137 21.03 -7.42 -3.19
CA ASP A 137 20.55 -7.55 -1.80
C ASP A 137 21.36 -8.56 -0.97
N ASN A 138 21.99 -9.53 -1.62
CA ASN A 138 22.83 -10.57 -0.99
C ASN A 138 24.33 -10.29 -1.09
N MET A 139 24.73 -9.12 -1.60
CA MET A 139 26.15 -8.74 -1.65
C MET A 139 26.59 -8.21 -0.28
N PRO A 140 27.82 -8.51 0.16
CA PRO A 140 28.36 -7.93 1.39
C PRO A 140 28.32 -6.40 1.25
N ARG A 141 27.54 -5.75 2.11
CA ARG A 141 27.48 -4.28 2.18
C ARG A 141 28.83 -3.82 2.72
N GLU A 142 29.61 -3.11 1.91
CA GLU A 142 30.71 -2.32 2.47
C GLU A 142 30.10 -1.21 3.33
N ASP A 143 30.21 -1.36 4.64
CA ASP A 143 29.87 -0.35 5.63
C ASP A 143 30.76 0.87 5.38
N ASN A 144 30.19 1.89 4.75
CA ASN A 144 30.85 3.15 4.45
C ASN A 144 30.93 3.97 5.76
N ARG A 145 31.77 3.50 6.70
CA ARG A 145 32.19 4.24 7.88
C ARG A 145 33.65 4.65 7.71
N ARG A 146 33.89 5.77 7.02
CA ARG A 146 34.97 6.71 7.30
C ARG A 146 34.55 8.11 6.89
#